data_AF-A0A972A3D9-F1
#
_entry.id   AF-A0A972A3D9-F1
#
_cell.length_a   1.000
_cell.length_b   1.000
_cell.length_c   1.000
_cell.angle_alpha   90.00
_cell.angle_beta   90.00
_cell.angle_gamma   90.00
#
_symmetry.space_group_name_H-M   'P 1'
#
loop_
_entity.id
_entity.type
_entity.pdbx_description
1 polymer ?
#
loop_
_entity_poly.entity_id
_entity_poly.type
_entity_poly.pdbx_seq_one_letter_code
_entity_poly.pdbx_strand_id
1 'polypeptide(L)'
;MMKNTIFVIFIGIILGFSSCDSQSDIYKDYIVPNGLIYPGPAQDPITYPGDKRIKISWLRGTDPRVQKARIFWNNYTDSVELPVPAGLDTVSYVIAPIAENTYSFMIHTYDDEGNVSIPIEVLGTVYGDYYKGMLTNRLLKSTYYDGQDLTLNWGTAESTEAGIQVSWTDTNGNIQSIEVDPSDSETLIPYFNLTKPLTYSTTHRPDSLAIDLFQAITLNRMIDPVILIPKTTWVDKPMPGDMGMTASYPLKHLWDGNTTNFMHSDNPIVLPGTFTWDLGLNAILSRMRIWPRNHNDDRWSKGHPRIFEIYGSMDPNPDGSLDSSWTLLGKFECIQPSGNGIADPWVAPTNEDITLSNNGIDFEFVPGASVNPDATVRYIRFRSIEHFNPTQPPRILLAEISIWGTLVR
;
A
#
# COMPACT_ATOMS: atom_id res chain seq x y z
N MET A 1 47.12 -102.29 8.61
CA MET A 1 46.99 -100.81 8.72
C MET A 1 46.46 -100.20 7.41
N MET A 2 45.27 -100.61 6.93
CA MET A 2 44.64 -100.04 5.70
C MET A 2 43.12 -99.78 5.84
N LYS A 3 42.52 -100.02 7.01
CA LYS A 3 41.09 -99.77 7.25
C LYS A 3 40.81 -98.36 7.81
N ASN A 4 41.75 -97.76 8.56
CA ASN A 4 41.54 -96.44 9.17
C ASN A 4 41.87 -95.28 8.22
N THR A 5 42.63 -95.52 7.14
CA THR A 5 42.94 -94.49 6.13
C THR A 5 41.78 -94.24 5.17
N ILE A 6 40.98 -95.26 4.87
CA ILE A 6 39.79 -95.14 4.00
C ILE A 6 38.66 -94.39 4.72
N PHE A 7 38.50 -94.57 6.03
CA PHE A 7 37.46 -93.87 6.80
C PHE A 7 37.74 -92.36 6.95
N VAL A 8 39.02 -91.97 7.09
CA VAL A 8 39.43 -90.56 7.15
C VAL A 8 39.28 -89.86 5.79
N ILE A 9 39.51 -90.58 4.68
CA ILE A 9 39.26 -90.06 3.32
C ILE A 9 37.75 -89.90 3.06
N PHE A 10 36.91 -90.79 3.58
CA PHE A 10 35.45 -90.70 3.40
C PHE A 10 34.81 -89.57 4.23
N ILE A 11 35.31 -89.30 5.45
CA ILE A 11 34.87 -88.14 6.27
C ILE A 11 35.37 -86.80 5.70
N GLY A 12 36.55 -86.77 5.09
CA GLY A 12 37.08 -85.57 4.43
C GLY A 12 36.30 -85.16 3.18
N ILE A 13 35.68 -86.11 2.47
CA ILE A 13 34.85 -85.83 1.29
C ILE A 13 33.44 -85.34 1.65
N ILE A 14 32.90 -85.75 2.81
CA ILE A 14 31.56 -85.33 3.26
C ILE A 14 31.58 -83.90 3.84
N LEU A 15 32.73 -83.41 4.33
CA LEU A 15 32.88 -82.04 4.84
C LEU A 15 33.25 -80.99 3.76
N GLY A 16 33.44 -81.41 2.50
CA GLY A 16 33.92 -80.55 1.39
C GLY A 16 32.84 -79.90 0.51
N PHE A 17 31.55 -80.20 0.73
CA PHE A 17 30.45 -79.72 -0.12
C PHE A 17 29.41 -78.87 0.61
N SER A 18 29.79 -78.16 1.68
CA SER A 18 29.06 -76.95 2.06
C SER A 18 29.57 -75.78 1.21
N SER A 19 29.28 -75.84 -0.09
CA SER A 19 29.31 -74.64 -0.92
C SER A 19 28.18 -73.77 -0.43
N CYS A 20 28.48 -72.52 -0.03
CA CYS A 20 27.45 -71.51 0.11
C CYS A 20 26.60 -71.52 -1.16
N ASP A 21 25.30 -71.76 -1.04
CA ASP A 21 24.37 -71.38 -2.11
C ASP A 21 24.64 -69.91 -2.38
N SER A 22 24.89 -69.62 -3.65
CA SER A 22 25.21 -68.27 -4.06
C SER A 22 24.03 -67.39 -3.68
N GLN A 23 24.29 -66.24 -3.05
CA GLN A 23 23.25 -65.25 -2.77
C GLN A 23 22.44 -64.92 -4.04
N SER A 24 22.92 -65.26 -5.24
CA SER A 24 22.23 -65.16 -6.53
C SER A 24 20.98 -65.99 -6.74
N ASP A 25 20.78 -67.11 -6.04
CA ASP A 25 19.61 -67.95 -6.32
C ASP A 25 18.30 -67.39 -5.74
N ILE A 26 18.37 -66.51 -4.73
CA ILE A 26 17.18 -65.85 -4.13
C ILE A 26 16.58 -64.73 -4.99
N TYR A 27 17.30 -64.23 -6.01
CA TYR A 27 16.79 -63.19 -6.90
C TYR A 27 16.63 -63.59 -8.37
N LYS A 28 17.02 -64.82 -8.77
CA LYS A 28 16.87 -65.31 -10.15
C LYS A 28 15.43 -65.28 -10.65
N ASP A 29 14.47 -65.60 -9.79
CA ASP A 29 13.04 -65.59 -10.11
C ASP A 29 12.48 -64.17 -10.33
N TYR A 30 13.23 -63.13 -9.94
CA TYR A 30 12.87 -61.72 -10.12
C TYR A 30 13.60 -61.06 -11.30
N ILE A 31 14.47 -61.79 -12.02
CA ILE A 31 15.18 -61.28 -13.20
C ILE A 31 14.29 -61.47 -14.44
N VAL A 32 13.79 -60.36 -14.98
CA VAL A 32 13.05 -60.37 -16.25
C VAL A 32 14.03 -60.70 -17.39
N PRO A 33 13.82 -61.81 -18.14
CA PRO A 33 14.68 -62.15 -19.27
C PRO A 33 14.69 -61.01 -20.30
N ASN A 34 15.87 -60.57 -20.71
CA ASN A 34 16.12 -59.44 -21.62
C ASN A 34 15.83 -58.03 -21.07
N GLY A 35 15.45 -57.90 -19.79
CA GLY A 35 15.17 -56.60 -19.15
C GLY A 35 13.82 -55.99 -19.55
N LEU A 36 13.46 -54.89 -18.90
CA LEU A 36 12.25 -54.12 -19.22
C LEU A 36 12.60 -53.02 -20.23
N ILE A 37 11.74 -52.81 -21.23
CA ILE A 37 11.85 -51.70 -22.17
C ILE A 37 11.21 -50.47 -21.52
N TYR A 38 11.95 -49.35 -21.49
CA TYR A 38 11.44 -48.07 -21.00
C TYR A 38 11.49 -47.04 -22.14
N PRO A 39 10.34 -46.47 -22.56
CA PRO A 39 10.36 -45.25 -23.37
C PRO A 39 10.93 -44.08 -22.56
N GLY A 40 11.46 -43.08 -23.28
CA GLY A 40 12.06 -41.89 -22.67
C GLY A 40 11.07 -41.13 -21.78
N PRO A 41 11.42 -40.80 -20.51
CA PRO A 41 10.54 -40.07 -19.61
C PRO A 41 10.35 -38.61 -20.06
N ALA A 42 9.33 -37.94 -19.51
CA ALA A 42 9.15 -36.49 -19.67
C ALA A 42 10.40 -35.73 -19.20
N GLN A 43 10.80 -34.68 -19.93
CA GLN A 43 12.02 -33.93 -19.64
C GLN A 43 11.67 -32.53 -19.14
N ASP A 44 12.25 -32.12 -18.00
CA ASP A 44 12.11 -30.79 -17.41
C ASP A 44 10.66 -30.30 -17.25
N PRO A 45 9.79 -31.02 -16.53
CA PRO A 45 8.41 -30.60 -16.34
C PRO A 45 8.30 -29.33 -15.47
N ILE A 46 7.38 -28.45 -15.88
CA ILE A 46 7.04 -27.19 -15.21
C ILE A 46 5.52 -27.12 -15.05
N THR A 47 5.07 -26.67 -13.88
CA THR A 47 3.66 -26.38 -13.60
C THR A 47 3.39 -24.89 -13.62
N TYR A 48 2.23 -24.50 -14.14
CA TYR A 48 1.74 -23.14 -14.19
C TYR A 48 0.40 -23.07 -13.44
N PRO A 49 0.39 -22.49 -12.22
CA PRO A 49 -0.79 -22.41 -11.38
C PRO A 49 -1.93 -21.59 -11.99
N GLY A 50 -3.17 -21.95 -11.69
CA GLY A 50 -4.35 -21.23 -12.13
C GLY A 50 -5.53 -21.37 -11.17
N ASP A 51 -6.65 -20.75 -11.51
CA ASP A 51 -7.90 -20.80 -10.74
C ASP A 51 -8.67 -22.08 -11.05
N LYS A 52 -8.64 -23.03 -10.11
CA LYS A 52 -9.24 -24.37 -10.23
C LYS A 52 -8.77 -25.12 -11.50
N ARG A 53 -7.56 -24.79 -11.95
CA ARG A 53 -6.87 -25.37 -13.10
C ARG A 53 -5.37 -25.28 -12.92
N ILE A 54 -4.65 -26.15 -13.62
CA ILE A 54 -3.19 -26.09 -13.69
C ILE A 54 -2.72 -26.52 -15.07
N LYS A 55 -1.77 -25.79 -15.66
CA LYS A 55 -1.09 -26.24 -16.87
C LYS A 55 0.20 -26.95 -16.48
N ILE A 56 0.47 -28.08 -17.10
CA ILE A 56 1.73 -28.80 -16.97
C ILE A 56 2.38 -28.82 -18.34
N SER A 57 3.67 -28.52 -18.41
CA SER A 57 4.44 -28.47 -19.66
C SER A 57 5.78 -29.16 -19.46
N TRP A 58 6.29 -29.86 -20.48
CA TRP A 58 7.61 -30.48 -20.46
C TRP A 58 8.18 -30.56 -21.87
N LEU A 59 9.50 -30.73 -21.98
CA LEU A 59 10.16 -30.99 -23.26
C LEU A 59 9.82 -32.40 -23.72
N ARG A 60 9.43 -32.56 -25.00
CA ARG A 60 9.01 -33.86 -25.56
C ARG A 60 10.08 -34.95 -25.37
N GLY A 61 11.35 -34.56 -25.43
CA GLY A 61 12.49 -35.48 -25.46
C GLY A 61 12.77 -36.06 -26.85
N THR A 62 13.90 -36.75 -26.97
CA THR A 62 14.42 -37.24 -28.26
C THR A 62 13.98 -38.65 -28.63
N ASP A 63 13.35 -39.40 -27.71
CA ASP A 63 12.90 -40.76 -28.00
C ASP A 63 11.73 -40.72 -29.02
N PRO A 64 11.91 -41.27 -30.23
CA PRO A 64 10.84 -41.27 -31.24
C PRO A 64 9.74 -42.28 -30.91
N ARG A 65 9.95 -43.21 -29.97
CA ARG A 65 8.98 -44.25 -29.60
C ARG A 65 7.88 -43.74 -28.66
N VAL A 66 8.06 -42.58 -28.03
CA VAL A 66 7.05 -41.97 -27.15
C VAL A 66 5.87 -41.47 -27.98
N GLN A 67 4.67 -41.96 -27.65
CA GLN A 67 3.45 -41.72 -28.44
C GLN A 67 2.33 -41.10 -27.62
N LYS A 68 2.32 -41.36 -26.31
CA LYS A 68 1.36 -40.76 -25.37
C LYS A 68 1.97 -40.56 -23.99
N ALA A 69 1.36 -39.69 -23.21
CA ALA A 69 1.68 -39.47 -21.82
C ALA A 69 0.43 -39.60 -20.96
N ARG A 70 0.61 -40.03 -19.72
CA ARG A 70 -0.43 -40.01 -18.70
C ARG A 70 0.11 -39.29 -17.48
N ILE A 71 -0.66 -38.32 -17.01
CA ILE A 71 -0.36 -37.53 -15.82
C ILE A 71 -1.30 -38.03 -14.72
N PHE A 72 -0.74 -38.45 -13.60
CA PHE A 72 -1.48 -38.90 -12.43
C PHE A 72 -1.35 -37.91 -11.27
N TRP A 73 -2.37 -37.81 -10.44
CA TRP A 73 -2.34 -37.10 -9.16
C TRP A 73 -3.20 -37.84 -8.13
N ASN A 74 -3.29 -37.31 -6.90
CA ASN A 74 -4.04 -37.91 -5.79
C ASN A 74 -3.62 -39.37 -5.49
N ASN A 75 -2.31 -39.64 -5.43
CA ASN A 75 -1.79 -41.00 -5.23
C ASN A 75 -2.27 -41.99 -6.31
N TYR A 76 -2.23 -41.57 -7.57
CA TYR A 76 -2.62 -42.37 -8.75
C TYR A 76 -4.11 -42.69 -8.87
N THR A 77 -4.99 -42.10 -8.05
CA THR A 77 -6.44 -42.30 -8.19
C THR A 77 -7.04 -41.51 -9.34
N ASP A 78 -6.43 -40.38 -9.68
CA ASP A 78 -6.85 -39.51 -10.76
C ASP A 78 -5.77 -39.45 -11.85
N SER A 79 -6.21 -39.34 -13.10
CA SER A 79 -5.28 -39.22 -14.22
C SER A 79 -5.90 -38.58 -15.45
N VAL A 80 -5.03 -38.11 -16.34
CA VAL A 80 -5.39 -37.72 -17.69
C VAL A 80 -4.37 -38.28 -18.67
N GLU A 81 -4.84 -38.79 -19.80
CA GLU A 81 -4.02 -39.27 -20.90
C GLU A 81 -4.08 -38.30 -22.07
N LEU A 82 -2.93 -38.05 -22.69
CA LEU A 82 -2.80 -37.16 -23.84
C LEU A 82 -1.84 -37.74 -24.88
N PRO A 83 -2.06 -37.47 -26.17
CA PRO A 83 -1.10 -37.85 -27.21
C PRO A 83 0.18 -37.03 -27.10
N VAL A 84 1.31 -37.63 -27.48
CA VAL A 84 2.62 -36.98 -27.60
C VAL A 84 3.12 -37.17 -29.03
N PRO A 85 2.64 -36.38 -30.00
CA PRO A 85 3.06 -36.49 -31.39
C PRO A 85 4.57 -36.34 -31.59
N ALA A 86 5.10 -37.01 -32.60
CA ALA A 86 6.45 -36.73 -33.10
C ALA A 86 6.54 -35.30 -33.67
N GLY A 87 7.71 -34.68 -33.56
CA GLY A 87 7.99 -33.35 -34.13
C GLY A 87 7.58 -32.14 -33.28
N LEU A 88 7.08 -32.36 -32.06
CA LEU A 88 6.90 -31.29 -31.07
C LEU A 88 8.17 -31.09 -30.25
N ASP A 89 8.53 -29.84 -29.98
CA ASP A 89 9.60 -29.53 -29.01
C ASP A 89 9.07 -29.60 -27.56
N THR A 90 7.83 -29.15 -27.35
CA THR A 90 7.20 -29.04 -26.03
C THR A 90 5.82 -29.68 -26.03
N VAL A 91 5.52 -30.43 -24.98
CA VAL A 91 4.19 -30.98 -24.70
C VAL A 91 3.60 -30.20 -23.55
N SER A 92 2.30 -29.88 -23.63
CA SER A 92 1.61 -29.27 -22.50
C SER A 92 0.14 -29.68 -22.42
N TYR A 93 -0.40 -29.66 -21.21
CA TYR A 93 -1.80 -29.99 -20.93
C TYR A 93 -2.36 -29.13 -19.81
N VAL A 94 -3.63 -28.75 -19.89
CA VAL A 94 -4.34 -28.04 -18.82
C VAL A 94 -5.31 -29.00 -18.15
N ILE A 95 -5.10 -29.28 -16.86
CA ILE A 95 -6.02 -30.06 -16.05
C ILE A 95 -7.05 -29.07 -15.49
N ALA A 96 -8.31 -29.22 -15.92
CA ALA A 96 -9.43 -28.40 -15.47
C ALA A 96 -10.77 -29.17 -15.57
N PRO A 97 -11.65 -29.10 -14.57
CA PRO A 97 -11.44 -28.50 -13.26
C PRO A 97 -10.57 -29.40 -12.35
N ILE A 98 -9.81 -28.79 -11.44
CA ILE A 98 -9.10 -29.47 -10.34
C ILE A 98 -9.28 -28.65 -9.06
N ALA A 99 -9.46 -29.33 -7.93
CA ALA A 99 -9.69 -28.65 -6.66
C ALA A 99 -8.46 -27.84 -6.23
N GLU A 100 -8.68 -26.81 -5.42
CA GLU A 100 -7.60 -26.02 -4.84
C GLU A 100 -6.80 -26.87 -3.85
N ASN A 101 -5.52 -27.11 -4.15
CA ASN A 101 -4.57 -27.82 -3.31
C ASN A 101 -3.15 -27.71 -3.88
N THR A 102 -2.16 -28.17 -3.13
CA THR A 102 -0.85 -28.53 -3.67
C THR A 102 -0.84 -30.01 -4.03
N TYR A 103 -0.45 -30.31 -5.26
CA TYR A 103 -0.44 -31.66 -5.82
C TYR A 103 0.99 -32.08 -6.19
N SER A 104 1.22 -33.39 -6.09
CA SER A 104 2.28 -34.09 -6.79
C SER A 104 1.70 -34.71 -8.05
N PHE A 105 2.26 -34.35 -9.21
CA PHE A 105 1.88 -34.88 -10.52
C PHE A 105 2.95 -35.85 -11.01
N MET A 106 2.53 -37.09 -11.30
CA MET A 106 3.39 -38.15 -11.82
C MET A 106 3.17 -38.31 -13.32
N ILE A 107 4.18 -37.99 -14.12
CA ILE A 107 4.13 -38.07 -15.58
C ILE A 107 4.77 -39.37 -16.03
N HIS A 108 4.00 -40.22 -16.71
CA HIS A 108 4.48 -41.39 -17.42
C HIS A 108 4.35 -41.18 -18.92
N THR A 109 5.35 -41.58 -19.69
CA THR A 109 5.25 -41.70 -21.14
C THR A 109 5.13 -43.17 -21.53
N TYR A 110 4.49 -43.41 -22.68
CA TYR A 110 4.24 -44.75 -23.20
C TYR A 110 4.59 -44.82 -24.69
N ASP A 111 5.08 -45.97 -25.11
CA ASP A 111 5.21 -46.33 -26.53
C ASP A 111 3.94 -47.03 -27.06
N ASP A 112 3.95 -47.37 -28.35
CA ASP A 112 2.83 -48.04 -29.02
C ASP A 112 2.60 -49.49 -28.53
N GLU A 113 3.59 -50.10 -27.88
CA GLU A 113 3.52 -51.47 -27.35
C GLU A 113 3.01 -51.49 -25.89
N GLY A 114 2.83 -50.31 -25.28
CA GLY A 114 2.36 -50.15 -23.91
C GLY A 114 3.45 -50.22 -22.85
N ASN A 115 4.73 -50.23 -23.24
CA ASN A 115 5.82 -50.08 -22.28
C ASN A 115 5.76 -48.68 -21.65
N VAL A 116 6.16 -48.57 -20.38
CA VAL A 116 6.00 -47.35 -19.56
C VAL A 116 7.35 -46.81 -19.13
N SER A 117 7.51 -45.48 -19.14
CA SER A 117 8.73 -44.85 -18.62
C SER A 117 8.82 -44.94 -17.09
N ILE A 118 10.03 -44.71 -16.56
CA ILE A 118 10.18 -44.28 -15.17
C ILE A 118 9.37 -42.97 -15.00
N PRO A 119 8.55 -42.83 -13.94
CA PRO A 119 7.79 -41.61 -13.73
C PRO A 119 8.70 -40.43 -13.41
N ILE A 120 8.28 -39.25 -13.85
CA ILE A 120 8.84 -37.98 -13.37
C ILE A 120 7.78 -37.26 -12.57
N GLU A 121 8.18 -36.82 -11.38
CA GLU A 121 7.35 -36.05 -10.47
C GLU A 121 7.53 -34.55 -10.72
N VAL A 122 6.43 -33.80 -10.69
CA VAL A 122 6.45 -32.33 -10.61
C VAL A 122 5.40 -31.85 -9.60
N LEU A 123 5.80 -30.92 -8.73
CA LEU A 123 4.90 -30.30 -7.74
C LEU A 123 4.21 -29.09 -8.36
N GLY A 124 2.92 -28.92 -8.08
CA GLY A 124 2.15 -27.77 -8.55
C GLY A 124 1.06 -27.38 -7.58
N THR A 125 0.86 -26.07 -7.42
CA THR A 125 -0.24 -25.51 -6.64
C THR A 125 -1.37 -25.10 -7.56
N VAL A 126 -2.59 -25.49 -7.20
CA VAL A 126 -3.84 -25.00 -7.81
C VAL A 126 -4.45 -24.01 -6.83
N TYR A 127 -4.77 -22.80 -7.29
CA TYR A 127 -5.44 -21.79 -6.49
C TYR A 127 -6.95 -21.83 -6.71
N GLY A 128 -7.71 -21.22 -5.80
CA GLY A 128 -9.17 -21.22 -5.89
C GLY A 128 -9.82 -20.22 -4.93
N ASP A 129 -10.97 -20.61 -4.38
CA ASP A 129 -11.80 -19.72 -3.57
C ASP A 129 -11.16 -19.40 -2.22
N TYR A 130 -10.35 -20.32 -1.65
CA TYR A 130 -9.63 -20.08 -0.41
C TYR A 130 -8.55 -19.01 -0.63
N TYR A 131 -7.74 -19.13 -1.68
CA TYR A 131 -6.76 -18.11 -2.06
C TYR A 131 -7.41 -16.74 -2.30
N LYS A 132 -8.49 -16.69 -3.08
CA LYS A 132 -9.27 -15.44 -3.31
C LYS A 132 -9.76 -14.81 -2.01
N GLY A 133 -10.22 -15.63 -1.06
CA GLY A 133 -10.70 -15.17 0.25
C GLY A 133 -9.61 -14.58 1.16
N MET A 134 -8.33 -14.87 0.88
CA MET A 134 -7.19 -14.33 1.62
C MET A 134 -6.61 -13.04 1.00
N LEU A 135 -7.02 -12.68 -0.22
CA LEU A 135 -6.48 -11.50 -0.90
C LEU A 135 -6.90 -10.20 -0.23
N THR A 136 -5.93 -9.31 -0.06
CA THR A 136 -6.12 -7.98 0.51
C THR A 136 -5.96 -6.91 -0.55
N ASN A 137 -6.78 -5.87 -0.47
CA ASN A 137 -6.57 -4.69 -1.31
C ASN A 137 -5.35 -3.91 -0.84
N ARG A 138 -4.59 -3.35 -1.79
CA ARG A 138 -3.55 -2.37 -1.51
C ARG A 138 -4.13 -1.24 -0.67
N LEU A 139 -3.39 -0.84 0.36
CA LEU A 139 -3.83 0.19 1.29
C LEU A 139 -4.02 1.53 0.57
N LEU A 140 -5.23 2.09 0.61
CA LEU A 140 -5.46 3.49 0.28
C LEU A 140 -5.08 4.34 1.49
N LYS A 141 -3.94 5.06 1.42
CA LYS A 141 -3.37 5.82 2.54
C LYS A 141 -4.13 7.11 2.80
N SER A 142 -4.36 7.88 1.75
CA SER A 142 -5.00 9.19 1.85
C SER A 142 -5.63 9.59 0.53
N THR A 143 -6.57 10.51 0.61
CA THR A 143 -7.23 11.09 -0.55
C THR A 143 -7.24 12.60 -0.44
N TYR A 144 -7.04 13.27 -1.58
CA TYR A 144 -7.05 14.73 -1.67
C TYR A 144 -7.98 15.15 -2.80
N TYR A 145 -8.79 16.17 -2.57
CA TYR A 145 -9.68 16.71 -3.59
C TYR A 145 -9.45 18.21 -3.75
N ASP A 146 -9.19 18.63 -4.99
CA ASP A 146 -8.81 19.99 -5.32
C ASP A 146 -9.99 20.91 -5.66
N GLY A 147 -11.21 20.35 -5.68
CA GLY A 147 -12.43 21.05 -6.14
C GLY A 147 -13.00 20.48 -7.44
N GLN A 148 -12.26 19.62 -8.14
CA GLN A 148 -12.67 18.97 -9.37
C GLN A 148 -12.24 17.50 -9.41
N ASP A 149 -10.96 17.24 -9.15
CA ASP A 149 -10.32 15.95 -9.28
C ASP A 149 -9.96 15.37 -7.90
N LEU A 150 -10.02 14.04 -7.79
CA LEU A 150 -9.65 13.30 -6.60
C LEU A 150 -8.30 12.61 -6.81
N THR A 151 -7.33 12.91 -5.97
CA THR A 151 -6.05 12.20 -5.92
C THR A 151 -6.12 11.08 -4.89
N LEU A 152 -5.81 9.85 -5.30
CA LEU A 152 -5.66 8.67 -4.44
C LEU A 152 -4.18 8.41 -4.17
N ASN A 153 -3.80 8.27 -2.90
CA ASN A 153 -2.42 7.93 -2.51
C ASN A 153 -2.37 6.51 -1.97
N TRP A 154 -1.57 5.66 -2.59
CA TRP A 154 -1.51 4.23 -2.31
C TRP A 154 -0.36 3.84 -1.37
N GLY A 155 -0.53 2.71 -0.71
CA GLY A 155 0.50 2.00 0.02
C GLY A 155 1.61 1.50 -0.89
N THR A 156 2.56 0.76 -0.32
CA THR A 156 3.53 0.03 -1.14
C THR A 156 2.82 -1.15 -1.82
N ALA A 157 3.09 -1.37 -3.11
CA ALA A 157 2.59 -2.55 -3.81
C ALA A 157 3.18 -3.82 -3.23
N GLU A 158 2.38 -4.87 -3.11
CA GLU A 158 2.90 -6.19 -2.79
C GLU A 158 3.60 -6.82 -4.01
N SER A 159 4.51 -7.76 -3.79
CA SER A 159 5.23 -8.44 -4.89
C SER A 159 4.31 -9.25 -5.80
N THR A 160 3.13 -9.63 -5.32
CA THR A 160 2.10 -10.32 -6.11
C THR A 160 1.14 -9.37 -6.80
N GLU A 161 1.17 -8.06 -6.50
CA GLU A 161 0.25 -7.10 -7.09
C GLU A 161 0.49 -6.97 -8.60
N ALA A 162 -0.58 -7.15 -9.38
CA ALA A 162 -0.61 -6.96 -10.82
C ALA A 162 -1.25 -5.62 -11.22
N GLY A 163 -1.98 -4.97 -10.31
CA GLY A 163 -2.58 -3.66 -10.49
C GLY A 163 -3.82 -3.47 -9.63
N ILE A 164 -4.48 -2.31 -9.76
CA ILE A 164 -5.74 -2.01 -9.07
C ILE A 164 -6.78 -1.58 -10.11
N GLN A 165 -7.92 -2.25 -10.13
CA GLN A 165 -9.08 -1.76 -10.86
C GLN A 165 -9.80 -0.72 -10.00
N VAL A 166 -9.92 0.51 -10.49
CA VAL A 166 -10.67 1.59 -9.83
C VAL A 166 -11.85 1.99 -10.72
N SER A 167 -12.99 2.30 -10.13
CA SER A 167 -14.16 2.84 -10.85
C SER A 167 -14.93 3.86 -10.00
N TRP A 168 -15.37 4.94 -10.64
CA TRP A 168 -16.07 6.06 -10.01
C TRP A 168 -17.19 6.61 -10.88
N THR A 169 -18.06 7.44 -10.28
CA THR A 169 -19.01 8.27 -11.02
C THR A 169 -18.43 9.66 -11.20
N ASP A 170 -18.39 10.15 -12.44
CA ASP A 170 -17.95 11.52 -12.73
C ASP A 170 -19.04 12.56 -12.38
N THR A 171 -18.69 13.85 -12.40
CA THR A 171 -19.64 14.94 -12.12
C THR A 171 -20.79 15.05 -13.12
N ASN A 172 -20.68 14.42 -14.31
CA ASN A 172 -21.74 14.33 -15.31
C ASN A 172 -22.66 13.10 -15.09
N GLY A 173 -22.34 12.25 -14.11
CA GLY A 173 -23.10 11.04 -13.77
C GLY A 173 -22.69 9.79 -14.55
N ASN A 174 -21.62 9.83 -15.36
CA ASN A 174 -21.15 8.65 -16.07
C ASN A 174 -20.21 7.82 -15.19
N ILE A 175 -20.23 6.50 -15.41
CA ILE A 175 -19.29 5.58 -14.75
C ILE A 175 -18.00 5.57 -15.55
N GLN A 176 -16.89 5.79 -14.85
CA GLN A 176 -15.53 5.75 -15.36
C GLN A 176 -14.74 4.64 -14.66
N SER A 177 -13.64 4.22 -15.27
CA SER A 177 -12.74 3.21 -14.70
C SER A 177 -11.31 3.39 -15.17
N ILE A 178 -10.35 3.05 -14.32
CA ILE A 178 -8.91 3.06 -14.62
C ILE A 178 -8.23 1.85 -13.98
N GLU A 179 -7.16 1.37 -14.60
CA GLU A 179 -6.23 0.40 -14.03
C GLU A 179 -4.98 1.14 -13.53
N VAL A 180 -4.64 0.90 -12.27
CA VAL A 180 -3.45 1.51 -11.62
C VAL A 180 -2.30 0.52 -11.69
N ASP A 181 -1.15 0.98 -12.18
CA ASP A 181 0.06 0.15 -12.25
C ASP A 181 0.65 -0.06 -10.85
N PRO A 182 1.21 -1.24 -10.53
CA PRO A 182 1.86 -1.48 -9.23
C PRO A 182 2.96 -0.45 -8.89
N SER A 183 3.64 0.12 -9.89
CA SER A 183 4.66 1.16 -9.71
C SER A 183 4.09 2.53 -9.33
N ASP A 184 2.81 2.78 -9.57
CA ASP A 184 2.16 4.03 -9.19
C ASP A 184 1.93 4.06 -7.68
N SER A 185 2.27 5.21 -7.07
CA SER A 185 1.95 5.51 -5.67
C SER A 185 0.83 6.54 -5.55
N GLU A 186 0.44 7.15 -6.66
CA GLU A 186 -0.59 8.17 -6.75
C GLU A 186 -1.45 7.94 -8.01
N THR A 187 -2.75 8.17 -7.92
CA THR A 187 -3.67 8.12 -9.07
C THR A 187 -4.59 9.33 -9.06
N LEU A 188 -4.66 10.06 -10.18
CA LEU A 188 -5.62 11.14 -10.38
C LEU A 188 -6.94 10.59 -10.93
N ILE A 189 -8.04 10.94 -10.28
CA ILE A 189 -9.41 10.54 -10.63
C ILE A 189 -10.15 11.80 -11.10
N PRO A 190 -10.28 12.00 -12.42
CA PRO A 190 -10.81 13.25 -12.94
C PRO A 190 -12.32 13.38 -12.73
N TYR A 191 -12.76 14.61 -12.48
CA TYR A 191 -14.16 14.99 -12.31
C TYR A 191 -14.90 14.11 -11.29
N PHE A 192 -14.26 13.80 -10.16
CA PHE A 192 -14.84 12.88 -9.17
C PHE A 192 -16.08 13.46 -8.49
N ASN A 193 -17.17 12.70 -8.45
CA ASN A 193 -18.38 13.09 -7.75
C ASN A 193 -18.33 12.69 -6.26
N LEU A 194 -18.05 13.65 -5.37
CA LEU A 194 -17.99 13.48 -3.90
C LEU A 194 -19.27 12.96 -3.22
N THR A 195 -20.39 12.88 -3.95
CA THR A 195 -21.67 12.36 -3.44
C THR A 195 -21.90 10.89 -3.78
N LYS A 196 -20.98 10.29 -4.55
CA LYS A 196 -21.03 8.89 -4.97
C LYS A 196 -19.82 8.13 -4.43
N PRO A 197 -19.95 6.81 -4.21
CA PRO A 197 -18.82 6.04 -3.73
C PRO A 197 -17.80 5.78 -4.84
N LEU A 198 -16.55 5.58 -4.42
CA LEU A 198 -15.49 5.00 -5.21
C LEU A 198 -15.49 3.48 -5.02
N THR A 199 -15.26 2.75 -6.09
CA THR A 199 -14.99 1.31 -6.03
C THR A 199 -13.57 1.00 -6.43
N TYR A 200 -12.93 0.05 -5.74
CA TYR A 200 -11.61 -0.42 -6.14
C TYR A 200 -11.34 -1.86 -5.72
N SER A 201 -10.47 -2.53 -6.46
CA SER A 201 -10.09 -3.92 -6.21
C SER A 201 -8.67 -4.20 -6.70
N THR A 202 -7.79 -4.69 -5.83
CA THR A 202 -6.43 -5.10 -6.20
C THR A 202 -6.44 -6.46 -6.87
N THR A 203 -5.67 -6.58 -7.94
CA THR A 203 -5.45 -7.80 -8.71
C THR A 203 -4.09 -8.37 -8.35
N HIS A 204 -4.02 -9.68 -8.10
CA HIS A 204 -2.82 -10.38 -7.69
C HIS A 204 -2.46 -11.49 -8.69
N ARG A 205 -1.17 -11.68 -8.86
CA ARG A 205 -0.52 -12.82 -9.50
C ARG A 205 0.29 -13.57 -8.43
N PRO A 206 -0.15 -14.74 -7.96
CA PRO A 206 0.48 -15.45 -6.85
C PRO A 206 1.95 -15.82 -7.10
N ASP A 207 2.29 -16.13 -8.34
CA ASP A 207 3.65 -16.47 -8.78
C ASP A 207 3.85 -16.07 -10.25
N SER A 208 5.10 -15.94 -10.69
CA SER A 208 5.41 -15.48 -12.05
C SER A 208 4.95 -16.41 -13.16
N LEU A 209 4.68 -17.68 -12.86
CA LEU A 209 4.20 -18.69 -13.80
C LEU A 209 2.67 -18.82 -13.77
N ALA A 210 1.98 -18.16 -12.84
CA ALA A 210 0.54 -18.22 -12.74
C ALA A 210 -0.11 -17.78 -14.07
N ILE A 211 -0.99 -18.63 -14.58
CA ILE A 211 -1.73 -18.40 -15.84
C ILE A 211 -3.03 -17.62 -15.62
N ASP A 212 -3.40 -17.38 -14.36
CA ASP A 212 -4.56 -16.60 -13.96
C ASP A 212 -4.17 -15.46 -13.02
N LEU A 213 -5.00 -14.43 -13.03
CA LEU A 213 -4.97 -13.33 -12.08
C LEU A 213 -6.15 -13.48 -11.12
N PHE A 214 -5.95 -13.06 -9.88
CA PHE A 214 -6.93 -13.21 -8.81
C PHE A 214 -7.25 -11.83 -8.25
N GLN A 215 -8.53 -11.50 -8.23
CA GLN A 215 -8.99 -10.21 -7.76
C GLN A 215 -9.41 -10.33 -6.29
N ALA A 216 -8.94 -9.39 -5.46
CA ALA A 216 -9.40 -9.24 -4.08
C ALA A 216 -10.89 -8.87 -4.04
N ILE A 217 -11.49 -8.84 -2.86
CA ILE A 217 -12.86 -8.36 -2.71
C ILE A 217 -12.97 -6.89 -3.15
N THR A 218 -13.94 -6.59 -4.03
CA THR A 218 -14.18 -5.20 -4.45
C THR A 218 -14.69 -4.38 -3.28
N LEU A 219 -13.99 -3.30 -2.97
CA LEU A 219 -14.40 -2.34 -1.96
C LEU A 219 -15.28 -1.27 -2.59
N ASN A 220 -16.35 -0.88 -1.89
CA ASN A 220 -17.25 0.20 -2.25
C ASN A 220 -17.30 1.20 -1.09
N ARG A 221 -16.75 2.40 -1.28
CA ARG A 221 -16.52 3.36 -0.19
C ARG A 221 -16.93 4.77 -0.58
N MET A 222 -17.69 5.44 0.30
CA MET A 222 -17.76 6.90 0.26
C MET A 222 -16.38 7.45 0.60
N ILE A 223 -15.92 8.42 -0.18
CA ILE A 223 -14.64 9.07 0.05
C ILE A 223 -14.93 10.44 0.68
N ASP A 224 -14.36 10.64 1.87
CA ASP A 224 -14.32 11.92 2.56
C ASP A 224 -12.87 12.46 2.49
N PRO A 225 -12.49 13.07 1.35
CA PRO A 225 -11.10 13.43 1.12
C PRO A 225 -10.69 14.66 1.92
N VAL A 226 -9.38 14.85 2.04
CA VAL A 226 -8.83 16.12 2.47
C VAL A 226 -9.09 17.14 1.37
N ILE A 227 -9.68 18.28 1.74
CA ILE A 227 -9.92 19.41 0.85
C ILE A 227 -9.26 20.67 1.41
N LEU A 228 -9.06 21.68 0.55
CA LEU A 228 -8.92 23.06 1.04
C LEU A 228 -10.28 23.50 1.57
N ILE A 229 -10.38 23.81 2.87
CA ILE A 229 -11.64 24.28 3.45
C ILE A 229 -12.02 25.59 2.73
N PRO A 230 -13.23 25.70 2.14
CA PRO A 230 -13.59 26.85 1.32
C PRO A 230 -13.58 28.16 2.12
N LYS A 231 -12.67 29.08 1.78
CA LYS A 231 -12.57 30.39 2.46
C LYS A 231 -13.84 31.25 2.34
N THR A 232 -14.66 30.98 1.33
CA THR A 232 -15.94 31.67 1.11
C THR A 232 -16.97 31.37 2.20
N THR A 233 -16.79 30.32 2.99
CA THR A 233 -17.65 30.01 4.13
C THR A 233 -17.18 30.66 5.43
N TRP A 234 -15.99 31.28 5.44
CA TRP A 234 -15.37 31.79 6.66
C TRP A 234 -15.87 33.18 6.99
N VAL A 235 -16.14 33.43 8.27
CA VAL A 235 -16.61 34.73 8.75
C VAL A 235 -15.90 35.15 10.03
N ASP A 236 -15.69 36.46 10.19
CA ASP A 236 -15.17 37.05 11.43
C ASP A 236 -16.05 36.62 12.61
N LYS A 237 -15.42 36.14 13.69
CA LYS A 237 -16.11 35.81 14.93
C LYS A 237 -15.36 36.40 16.12
N PRO A 238 -15.25 37.74 16.25
CA PRO A 238 -14.57 38.34 17.39
C PRO A 238 -15.25 37.91 18.69
N MET A 239 -14.46 37.41 19.63
CA MET A 239 -14.93 36.98 20.95
C MET A 239 -14.38 37.91 22.04
N PRO A 240 -15.03 38.03 23.22
CA PRO A 240 -14.44 38.77 24.32
C PRO A 240 -13.05 38.21 24.68
N GLY A 241 -12.08 39.10 24.89
CA GLY A 241 -10.68 38.72 25.13
C GLY A 241 -9.82 38.57 23.87
N ASP A 242 -10.41 38.51 22.67
CA ASP A 242 -9.65 38.63 21.43
C ASP A 242 -9.03 40.03 21.31
N MET A 243 -7.88 40.10 20.64
CA MET A 243 -7.18 41.36 20.39
C MET A 243 -7.95 42.22 19.38
N GLY A 244 -7.86 43.55 19.53
CA GLY A 244 -8.44 44.49 18.57
C GLY A 244 -7.78 44.41 17.19
N MET A 245 -8.52 44.80 16.14
CA MET A 245 -8.06 44.84 14.75
C MET A 245 -8.11 46.27 14.21
N THR A 246 -7.08 46.65 13.43
CA THR A 246 -7.06 47.93 12.75
C THR A 246 -8.14 47.98 11.68
N ALA A 247 -8.98 49.02 11.67
CA ALA A 247 -10.11 49.14 10.75
C ALA A 247 -9.72 49.09 9.26
N SER A 248 -8.51 49.58 8.90
CA SER A 248 -7.98 49.53 7.52
C SER A 248 -7.46 48.16 7.10
N TYR A 249 -7.19 47.27 8.06
CA TYR A 249 -6.64 45.93 7.85
C TYR A 249 -7.40 44.90 8.72
N PRO A 250 -8.71 44.73 8.49
CA PRO A 250 -9.57 43.86 9.29
C PRO A 250 -9.19 42.38 9.17
N LEU A 251 -9.69 41.56 10.10
CA LEU A 251 -9.40 40.13 10.17
C LEU A 251 -9.71 39.38 8.86
N LYS A 252 -10.81 39.70 8.17
CA LYS A 252 -11.17 39.11 6.87
C LYS A 252 -10.08 39.13 5.79
N HIS A 253 -9.08 40.04 5.87
CA HIS A 253 -7.94 40.03 4.94
C HIS A 253 -7.07 38.78 5.11
N LEU A 254 -7.19 38.05 6.23
CA LEU A 254 -6.47 36.81 6.48
C LEU A 254 -6.88 35.68 5.53
N TRP A 255 -8.04 35.74 4.89
CA TRP A 255 -8.53 34.68 3.98
C TRP A 255 -9.17 35.25 2.71
N ASP A 256 -8.71 36.41 2.25
CA ASP A 256 -9.25 37.07 1.05
C ASP A 256 -8.59 36.59 -0.27
N GLY A 257 -7.60 35.70 -0.19
CA GLY A 257 -6.86 35.18 -1.34
C GLY A 257 -5.75 36.10 -1.85
N ASN A 258 -5.42 37.17 -1.12
CA ASN A 258 -4.44 38.17 -1.51
C ASN A 258 -3.25 38.26 -0.55
N THR A 259 -2.14 37.59 -0.92
CA THR A 259 -0.89 37.60 -0.16
C THR A 259 -0.11 38.93 -0.19
N THR A 260 -0.60 39.94 -0.93
CA THR A 260 -0.06 41.30 -0.93
C THR A 260 -0.83 42.25 0.02
N ASN A 261 -2.01 41.83 0.46
CA ASN A 261 -2.77 42.46 1.53
C ASN A 261 -2.51 41.73 2.86
N PHE A 262 -3.04 42.24 3.96
CA PHE A 262 -2.89 41.59 5.28
C PHE A 262 -3.94 42.08 6.28
N MET A 263 -4.17 41.27 7.30
CA MET A 263 -4.83 41.70 8.53
C MET A 263 -3.79 42.32 9.48
N HIS A 264 -4.23 43.24 10.35
CA HIS A 264 -3.37 43.89 11.32
C HIS A 264 -4.06 44.03 12.68
N SER A 265 -3.44 43.51 13.74
CA SER A 265 -3.86 43.78 15.12
C SER A 265 -3.76 45.26 15.49
N ASP A 266 -4.56 45.73 16.44
CA ASP A 266 -4.33 47.02 17.08
C ASP A 266 -2.97 47.04 17.79
N ASN A 267 -2.30 48.20 17.76
CA ASN A 267 -0.92 48.33 18.20
C ASN A 267 -0.79 49.09 19.52
N PRO A 268 0.05 48.62 20.47
CA PRO A 268 0.67 47.29 20.53
C PRO A 268 -0.31 46.23 21.06
N ILE A 269 -0.04 44.94 20.81
CA ILE A 269 -0.78 43.86 21.48
C ILE A 269 -0.10 43.44 22.79
N VAL A 270 -0.87 42.81 23.68
CA VAL A 270 -0.35 42.05 24.81
C VAL A 270 -0.30 40.58 24.41
N LEU A 271 0.84 39.92 24.60
CA LEU A 271 0.95 38.48 24.41
C LEU A 271 0.57 37.73 25.70
N PRO A 272 -0.17 36.60 25.61
CA PRO A 272 -0.64 35.97 24.37
C PRO A 272 -1.80 36.73 23.71
N GLY A 273 -1.69 36.96 22.40
CA GLY A 273 -2.73 37.64 21.60
C GLY A 273 -3.61 36.63 20.88
N THR A 274 -4.93 36.84 20.89
CA THR A 274 -5.89 35.89 20.29
C THR A 274 -6.83 36.54 19.29
N PHE A 275 -7.29 35.76 18.30
CA PHE A 275 -8.38 36.13 17.42
C PHE A 275 -9.12 34.88 16.94
N THR A 276 -10.40 35.05 16.61
CA THR A 276 -11.32 33.94 16.36
C THR A 276 -12.12 34.14 15.06
N TRP A 277 -12.33 33.07 14.32
CA TRP A 277 -13.21 33.04 13.14
C TRP A 277 -14.03 31.75 13.07
N ASP A 278 -15.13 31.79 12.34
CA ASP A 278 -16.00 30.63 12.05
C ASP A 278 -15.65 30.12 10.65
N LEU A 279 -15.38 28.82 10.49
CA LEU A 279 -15.17 28.19 9.18
C LEU A 279 -16.46 28.07 8.38
N GLY A 280 -17.63 28.22 9.01
CA GLY A 280 -18.95 28.04 8.41
C GLY A 280 -19.33 26.59 8.12
N LEU A 281 -18.39 25.66 8.31
CA LEU A 281 -18.53 24.22 8.09
C LEU A 281 -17.84 23.45 9.22
N ASN A 282 -18.24 22.21 9.43
CA ASN A 282 -17.62 21.30 10.38
C ASN A 282 -16.51 20.51 9.67
N ALA A 283 -15.33 20.42 10.29
CA ALA A 283 -14.19 19.73 9.71
C ALA A 283 -13.26 19.14 10.77
N ILE A 284 -12.45 18.16 10.35
CA ILE A 284 -11.24 17.70 11.04
C ILE A 284 -10.05 18.25 10.26
N LEU A 285 -9.18 19.03 10.91
CA LEU A 285 -8.09 19.75 10.23
C LEU A 285 -6.85 18.87 10.08
N SER A 286 -6.15 18.98 8.95
CA SER A 286 -4.95 18.18 8.66
C SER A 286 -3.69 19.02 8.52
N ARG A 287 -3.76 20.17 7.83
CA ARG A 287 -2.64 21.09 7.66
C ARG A 287 -3.13 22.53 7.50
N MET A 288 -2.23 23.47 7.74
CA MET A 288 -2.43 24.87 7.41
C MET A 288 -1.19 25.46 6.73
N ARG A 289 -1.40 26.54 6.00
CA ARG A 289 -0.34 27.38 5.46
C ARG A 289 -0.60 28.81 5.84
N ILE A 290 0.40 29.50 6.37
CA ILE A 290 0.31 30.90 6.77
C ILE A 290 1.31 31.73 5.96
N TRP A 291 0.87 32.87 5.44
CA TRP A 291 1.74 33.85 4.81
C TRP A 291 1.94 35.03 5.77
N PRO A 292 3.18 35.33 6.19
CA PRO A 292 3.49 36.58 6.86
C PRO A 292 3.17 37.78 5.97
N ARG A 293 2.98 38.98 6.56
CA ARG A 293 3.01 40.22 5.76
C ARG A 293 4.27 40.27 4.90
N ASN A 294 4.11 40.60 3.62
CA ASN A 294 5.20 40.70 2.65
C ASN A 294 6.05 41.98 2.87
N HIS A 295 6.61 42.18 4.08
CA HIS A 295 7.48 43.31 4.43
C HIS A 295 8.51 42.92 5.52
N ASN A 296 9.78 43.32 5.35
CA ASN A 296 10.90 42.90 6.22
C ASN A 296 10.88 43.51 7.62
N ASP A 297 10.23 44.66 7.80
CA ASP A 297 10.03 45.27 9.13
C ASP A 297 9.03 44.51 10.02
N ASP A 298 8.37 43.47 9.48
CA ASP A 298 7.29 42.73 10.15
C ASP A 298 7.48 41.22 10.10
N ARG A 299 7.75 40.67 8.90
CA ARG A 299 8.14 39.26 8.78
C ARG A 299 9.44 39.05 9.56
N TRP A 300 9.54 37.93 10.28
CA TRP A 300 10.76 37.58 11.02
C TRP A 300 11.24 38.63 12.05
N SER A 301 10.34 39.51 12.51
CA SER A 301 10.64 40.48 13.56
C SER A 301 9.46 40.61 14.54
N LYS A 302 8.61 41.63 14.41
CA LYS A 302 7.53 41.95 15.36
C LYS A 302 6.12 41.60 14.90
N GLY A 303 5.94 41.28 13.61
CA GLY A 303 4.61 41.11 13.01
C GLY A 303 4.17 39.66 12.83
N HIS A 304 5.10 38.71 12.73
CA HIS A 304 4.77 37.29 12.57
C HIS A 304 4.97 36.52 13.89
N PRO A 305 4.01 35.69 14.32
CA PRO A 305 4.18 34.81 15.47
C PRO A 305 5.28 33.76 15.21
N ARG A 306 6.19 33.61 16.17
CA ARG A 306 7.19 32.54 16.20
C ARG A 306 6.63 31.29 16.87
N ILE A 307 6.02 31.45 18.04
CA ILE A 307 5.34 30.36 18.77
C ILE A 307 3.86 30.70 18.83
N PHE A 308 3.01 29.76 18.41
CA PHE A 308 1.57 29.95 18.47
C PHE A 308 0.83 28.62 18.65
N GLU A 309 -0.44 28.74 19.04
CA GLU A 309 -1.34 27.61 19.24
C GLU A 309 -2.59 27.82 18.39
N ILE A 310 -3.15 26.73 17.87
CA ILE A 310 -4.45 26.73 17.21
C ILE A 310 -5.42 25.90 18.04
N TYR A 311 -6.54 26.51 18.38
CA TYR A 311 -7.65 25.85 19.07
C TYR A 311 -8.85 25.76 18.14
N GLY A 312 -9.65 24.72 18.33
CA GLY A 312 -10.92 24.55 17.65
C GLY A 312 -12.05 24.24 18.62
N SER A 313 -13.27 24.57 18.21
CA SER A 313 -14.48 24.32 18.98
C SER A 313 -15.68 24.10 18.07
N MET A 314 -16.66 23.34 18.58
CA MET A 314 -18.01 23.25 18.00
C MET A 314 -18.99 24.22 18.64
N ASP A 315 -18.76 24.60 19.90
CA ASP A 315 -19.65 25.45 20.69
C ASP A 315 -18.80 26.21 21.73
N PRO A 316 -18.06 27.24 21.29
CA PRO A 316 -17.16 27.96 22.18
C PRO A 316 -17.96 28.77 23.20
N ASN A 317 -17.47 28.83 24.43
CA ASN A 317 -18.10 29.63 25.48
C ASN A 317 -18.26 31.09 25.00
N PRO A 318 -19.48 31.66 24.99
CA PRO A 318 -19.75 32.99 24.44
C PRO A 318 -19.03 34.12 25.19
N ASP A 319 -18.54 33.88 26.40
CA ASP A 319 -17.71 34.84 27.14
C ASP A 319 -16.27 34.94 26.61
N GLY A 320 -15.90 34.10 25.64
CA GLY A 320 -14.60 34.10 24.99
C GLY A 320 -13.47 33.48 25.82
N SER A 321 -13.76 32.91 26.98
CA SER A 321 -12.78 32.17 27.78
C SER A 321 -12.19 30.99 27.00
N LEU A 322 -10.89 30.74 27.25
CA LEU A 322 -10.19 29.59 26.69
C LEU A 322 -10.25 28.43 27.71
N ASP A 323 -11.43 27.82 27.82
CA ASP A 323 -11.77 26.76 28.76
C ASP A 323 -11.97 25.39 28.05
N SER A 324 -12.68 24.46 28.69
CA SER A 324 -12.97 23.13 28.13
C SER A 324 -13.88 23.14 26.89
N SER A 325 -14.47 24.29 26.52
CA SER A 325 -15.17 24.44 25.24
C SER A 325 -14.22 24.47 24.05
N TRP A 326 -12.92 24.64 24.28
CA TRP A 326 -11.88 24.64 23.27
C TRP A 326 -11.01 23.39 23.32
N THR A 327 -10.72 22.84 22.16
CA THR A 327 -9.73 21.76 21.98
C THR A 327 -8.47 22.34 21.37
N LEU A 328 -7.31 22.08 21.98
CA LEU A 328 -6.02 22.41 21.38
C LEU A 328 -5.75 21.46 20.22
N LEU A 329 -5.67 22.00 19.00
CA LEU A 329 -5.43 21.23 17.78
C LEU A 329 -3.94 21.12 17.45
N GLY A 330 -3.14 22.13 17.83
CA GLY A 330 -1.71 22.09 17.60
C GLY A 330 -0.96 23.24 18.26
N LYS A 331 0.31 22.98 18.55
CA LYS A 331 1.30 23.97 18.97
C LYS A 331 2.37 24.03 17.89
N PHE A 332 2.69 25.23 17.44
CA PHE A 332 3.50 25.43 16.26
C PHE A 332 4.65 26.39 16.55
N GLU A 333 5.79 26.06 15.97
CA GLU A 333 6.94 26.95 15.89
C GLU A 333 7.20 27.28 14.43
N CYS A 334 7.19 28.57 14.12
CA CYS A 334 7.65 29.07 12.84
C CYS A 334 9.18 29.12 12.87
N ILE A 335 9.83 28.40 11.96
CA ILE A 335 11.29 28.36 11.87
C ILE A 335 11.75 29.32 10.77
N GLN A 336 12.61 30.26 11.14
CA GLN A 336 13.37 31.06 10.18
C GLN A 336 14.69 30.34 9.89
N PRO A 337 14.97 29.92 8.64
CA PRO A 337 16.18 29.16 8.30
C PRO A 337 17.48 29.80 8.81
N SER A 338 17.63 31.11 8.67
CA SER A 338 18.85 31.81 9.11
C SER A 338 18.99 31.99 10.64
N GLY A 339 17.88 31.91 11.39
CA GLY A 339 17.83 32.29 12.80
C GLY A 339 17.97 33.80 13.09
N ASN A 340 18.09 34.65 12.05
CA ASN A 340 18.38 36.08 12.21
C ASN A 340 17.32 36.85 13.01
N GLY A 341 16.06 36.43 12.95
CA GLY A 341 14.92 37.09 13.57
C GLY A 341 14.90 36.98 15.09
N ILE A 342 15.58 35.96 15.64
CA ILE A 342 15.78 35.78 17.10
C ILE A 342 17.19 36.19 17.54
N ALA A 343 18.04 36.67 16.63
CA ALA A 343 19.39 37.11 16.97
C ALA A 343 19.36 38.35 17.88
N ASP A 344 20.38 38.48 18.72
CA ASP A 344 20.62 39.67 19.54
C ASP A 344 22.06 40.20 19.28
N PRO A 345 22.22 41.35 18.59
CA PRO A 345 21.16 42.19 18.03
C PRO A 345 20.45 41.52 16.84
N TRP A 346 19.19 41.92 16.61
CA TRP A 346 18.40 41.42 15.47
C TRP A 346 19.12 41.66 14.14
N VAL A 347 19.06 40.67 13.25
CA VAL A 347 19.66 40.73 11.91
C VAL A 347 18.55 40.63 10.85
N ALA A 348 18.73 41.32 9.73
CA ALA A 348 17.76 41.29 8.62
C ALA A 348 17.62 39.87 8.03
N PRO A 349 16.41 39.49 7.56
CA PRO A 349 16.19 38.19 6.94
C PRO A 349 17.03 38.03 5.65
N THR A 350 17.49 36.81 5.40
CA THR A 350 18.20 36.44 4.18
C THR A 350 17.22 36.27 3.00
N ASN A 351 17.74 36.12 1.78
CA ASN A 351 16.90 35.81 0.61
C ASN A 351 16.15 34.47 0.74
N GLU A 352 16.74 33.49 1.45
CA GLU A 352 16.08 32.21 1.74
C GLU A 352 14.87 32.41 2.66
N ASP A 353 15.04 33.19 3.73
CA ASP A 353 13.95 33.53 4.66
C ASP A 353 12.80 34.28 3.96
N ILE A 354 13.15 35.19 3.05
CA ILE A 354 12.17 35.96 2.26
C ILE A 354 11.42 35.03 1.30
N THR A 355 12.14 34.12 0.64
CA THR A 355 11.54 33.14 -0.28
C THR A 355 10.57 32.21 0.44
N LEU A 356 10.96 31.68 1.60
CA LEU A 356 10.08 30.87 2.46
C LEU A 356 8.81 31.65 2.82
N SER A 357 8.97 32.88 3.33
CA SER A 357 7.84 33.73 3.70
C SER A 357 6.91 34.05 2.52
N ASN A 358 7.44 34.24 1.30
CA ASN A 358 6.63 34.54 0.12
C ASN A 358 5.87 33.30 -0.39
N ASN A 359 6.45 32.11 -0.27
CA ASN A 359 5.79 30.85 -0.65
C ASN A 359 4.70 30.43 0.36
N GLY A 360 4.80 30.95 1.59
CA GLY A 360 3.96 30.57 2.73
C GLY A 360 4.58 29.42 3.51
N ILE A 361 4.22 29.35 4.78
CA ILE A 361 4.83 28.45 5.75
C ILE A 361 3.82 27.37 6.09
N ASP A 362 4.16 26.12 5.79
CA ASP A 362 3.32 24.95 6.02
C ASP A 362 3.45 24.43 7.46
N PHE A 363 2.33 23.98 8.01
CA PHE A 363 2.24 23.35 9.32
C PHE A 363 1.28 22.17 9.26
N GLU A 364 1.67 21.05 9.85
CA GLU A 364 0.85 19.84 9.95
C GLU A 364 0.29 19.68 11.36
N PHE A 365 -1.00 19.34 11.44
CA PHE A 365 -1.66 19.05 12.71
C PHE A 365 -1.33 17.61 13.12
N VAL A 366 -0.44 17.46 14.09
CA VAL A 366 0.06 16.16 14.55
C VAL A 366 -0.46 15.87 15.97
N PRO A 367 -0.99 14.66 16.24
CA PRO A 367 -1.41 14.27 17.59
C PRO A 367 -0.26 14.35 18.60
N GLY A 368 -0.58 14.74 19.83
CA GLY A 368 0.41 14.88 20.90
C GLY A 368 -0.21 14.94 22.28
N ALA A 369 0.62 15.03 23.32
CA ALA A 369 0.13 15.17 24.69
C ALA A 369 -0.73 16.43 24.81
N SER A 370 -2.01 16.25 25.17
CA SER A 370 -3.02 17.33 25.26
C SER A 370 -3.29 18.06 23.94
N VAL A 371 -2.91 17.49 22.80
CA VAL A 371 -3.17 18.00 21.44
C VAL A 371 -4.01 16.98 20.70
N ASN A 372 -5.20 17.37 20.27
CA ASN A 372 -6.15 16.48 19.59
C ASN A 372 -6.58 17.08 18.23
N PRO A 373 -5.83 16.81 17.14
CA PRO A 373 -6.20 17.31 15.82
C PRO A 373 -7.37 16.56 15.18
N ASP A 374 -7.74 15.38 15.71
CA ASP A 374 -8.86 14.57 15.24
C ASP A 374 -10.22 15.10 15.71
N ALA A 375 -10.23 16.16 16.52
CA ALA A 375 -11.45 16.81 16.96
C ALA A 375 -12.20 17.44 15.78
N THR A 376 -13.52 17.22 15.73
CA THR A 376 -14.40 17.97 14.83
C THR A 376 -14.54 19.40 15.33
N VAL A 377 -14.33 20.37 14.44
CA VAL A 377 -14.32 21.79 14.78
C VAL A 377 -15.06 22.61 13.73
N ARG A 378 -15.54 23.79 14.15
CA ARG A 378 -16.13 24.80 13.27
C ARG A 378 -15.54 26.18 13.55
N TYR A 379 -15.38 26.54 14.82
CA TYR A 379 -14.76 27.78 15.24
C TYR A 379 -13.28 27.56 15.48
N ILE A 380 -12.44 28.43 14.94
CA ILE A 380 -10.99 28.38 15.11
C ILE A 380 -10.52 29.62 15.86
N ARG A 381 -9.64 29.40 16.83
CA ARG A 381 -8.98 30.46 17.58
C ARG A 381 -7.47 30.32 17.42
N PHE A 382 -6.87 31.40 16.90
CA PHE A 382 -5.43 31.55 16.85
C PHE A 382 -4.96 32.20 18.15
N ARG A 383 -3.91 31.65 18.76
CA ARG A 383 -3.28 32.21 19.95
C ARG A 383 -1.78 32.37 19.74
N SER A 384 -1.34 33.60 19.51
CA SER A 384 0.07 33.96 19.43
C SER A 384 0.68 34.01 20.82
N ILE A 385 1.79 33.31 21.02
CA ILE A 385 2.50 33.23 22.31
C ILE A 385 3.78 34.07 22.26
N GLU A 386 4.52 34.00 21.15
CA GLU A 386 5.81 34.65 20.99
C GLU A 386 5.99 35.17 19.56
N HIS A 387 6.77 36.24 19.40
CA HIS A 387 7.21 36.79 18.12
C HIS A 387 8.75 36.72 18.02
N PHE A 388 9.32 36.95 16.84
CA PHE A 388 10.75 36.72 16.60
C PHE A 388 11.67 37.69 17.36
N ASN A 389 11.41 39.00 17.30
CA ASN A 389 12.29 40.01 17.87
C ASN A 389 11.74 40.57 19.20
N PRO A 390 12.11 40.01 20.37
CA PRO A 390 11.56 40.40 21.66
C PRO A 390 11.91 41.83 22.10
N THR A 391 12.85 42.50 21.41
CA THR A 391 13.19 43.92 21.67
C THR A 391 12.17 44.90 21.08
N GLN A 392 11.23 44.41 20.27
CA GLN A 392 10.19 45.20 19.63
C GLN A 392 8.82 44.96 20.29
N PRO A 393 7.93 45.97 20.31
CA PRO A 393 6.56 45.74 20.77
C PRO A 393 5.84 44.78 19.80
N PRO A 394 5.19 43.73 20.31
CA PRO A 394 4.55 42.72 19.47
C PRO A 394 3.32 43.29 18.76
N ARG A 395 3.10 42.76 17.55
CA ARG A 395 1.92 42.95 16.71
C ARG A 395 1.69 41.69 15.87
N ILE A 396 0.50 41.54 15.30
CA ILE A 396 0.20 40.40 14.42
C ILE A 396 -0.25 40.93 13.07
N LEU A 397 0.53 40.59 12.04
CA LEU A 397 0.31 40.93 10.65
C LEU A 397 0.51 39.69 9.80
N LEU A 398 -0.60 39.13 9.33
CA LEU A 398 -0.62 37.95 8.49
C LEU A 398 -1.31 38.31 7.18
N ALA A 399 -0.68 37.94 6.07
CA ALA A 399 -1.18 38.19 4.74
C ALA A 399 -2.31 37.23 4.39
N GLU A 400 -2.14 35.95 4.71
CA GLU A 400 -3.08 34.91 4.31
C GLU A 400 -2.97 33.69 5.22
N ILE A 401 -4.05 32.93 5.35
CA ILE A 401 -4.06 31.56 5.87
C ILE A 401 -4.90 30.67 4.96
N SER A 402 -4.44 29.44 4.77
CA SER A 402 -5.21 28.36 4.13
C SER A 402 -5.22 27.16 5.08
N ILE A 403 -6.36 26.49 5.20
CA ILE A 403 -6.53 25.31 6.05
C ILE A 403 -7.10 24.18 5.22
N TRP A 404 -6.50 23.00 5.35
CA TRP A 404 -7.00 21.78 4.74
C TRP A 404 -7.51 20.82 5.80
N GLY A 405 -8.48 19.99 5.43
CA GLY A 405 -9.10 19.03 6.32
C GLY A 405 -10.17 18.21 5.64
N THR A 406 -10.75 17.26 6.36
CA THR A 406 -11.90 16.48 5.92
C THR A 406 -13.18 17.09 6.48
N LEU A 407 -14.16 17.32 5.63
CA LEU A 407 -15.47 17.83 6.06
C LEU A 407 -16.23 16.75 6.83
N VAL A 408 -16.86 17.13 7.93
CA VAL A 408 -17.76 16.27 8.69
C VAL A 408 -19.19 16.63 8.32
N ARG A 409 -19.88 15.70 7.65
CA ARG A 409 -21.23 15.89 7.10
C ARG A 409 -22.34 15.64 8.10
#